data_AF-A0A7V8QR34-F1
#
_entry.id   AF-A0A7V8QR34-F1
#
_cell.length_a   1.000
_cell.length_b   1.000
_cell.length_c   1.000
_cell.angle_alpha   90.00
_cell.angle_beta   90.00
_cell.angle_gamma   90.00
#
_symmetry.space_group_name_H-M   'P 1'
#
loop_
_entity.id
_entity.type
_entity.pdbx_description
1 polymer ?
#
loop_
_entity_poly.entity_id
_entity_poly.type
_entity_poly.pdbx_seq_one_letter_code
_entity_poly.pdbx_strand_id
1 'polypeptide(L)'
;MRLFESLKKKKLILFNIFFTLYVGANLIGGERGLASFFEKKKIYQELVYREKIIDDELQNLKHKIRLISNNDLDYLDMLYREKLRYGTKDEIIIRLK
;
A
#
# COMPACT_ATOMS: atom_id res chain seq x y z
N MET A 1 6.64 55.63 -12.52
CA MET A 1 5.28 56.22 -12.48
C MET A 1 4.36 55.74 -13.63
N ARG A 2 4.78 55.73 -14.92
CA ARG A 2 3.90 55.32 -16.05
C ARG A 2 3.36 53.87 -16.00
N LEU A 3 4.16 52.90 -15.52
CA LEU A 3 3.72 51.50 -15.40
C LEU A 3 2.64 51.31 -14.34
N PHE A 4 2.79 51.95 -13.18
CA PHE A 4 1.80 51.86 -12.10
C PHE A 4 0.46 52.45 -12.52
N GLU A 5 0.47 53.56 -13.27
CA GLU A 5 -0.77 54.15 -13.82
C GLU A 5 -1.42 53.27 -14.90
N SER A 6 -0.63 52.62 -15.77
CA SER A 6 -1.17 51.70 -16.78
C SER A 6 -1.78 50.45 -16.14
N LEU A 7 -1.17 49.93 -15.07
CA LEU A 7 -1.70 48.83 -14.25
C LEU A 7 -2.98 49.24 -13.52
N LYS A 8 -3.05 50.47 -12.98
CA LYS A 8 -4.24 51.00 -12.32
C LYS A 8 -5.45 51.10 -13.27
N LYS A 9 -5.21 51.47 -14.54
CA LYS A 9 -6.25 51.46 -15.60
C LYS A 9 -6.71 50.04 -15.98
N LYS A 10 -5.86 49.03 -15.77
CA LYS A 10 -6.13 47.61 -16.09
C LYS A 10 -6.43 46.76 -14.84
N LYS A 11 -7.08 47.34 -13.83
CA LYS A 11 -7.32 46.71 -12.51
C LYS A 11 -8.00 45.34 -12.60
N LEU A 12 -8.97 45.15 -13.51
CA LEU A 12 -9.64 43.87 -13.73
C LEU A 12 -8.70 42.78 -14.26
N ILE A 13 -7.82 43.15 -15.20
CA ILE A 13 -6.83 42.21 -15.76
C ILE A 13 -5.83 41.81 -14.67
N LEU A 14 -5.37 42.77 -13.86
CA LEU A 14 -4.44 42.50 -12.77
C LEU A 14 -5.06 41.56 -11.73
N PHE A 15 -6.32 41.79 -11.36
CA PHE A 15 -7.08 40.91 -10.47
C PHE A 15 -7.17 39.48 -11.03
N ASN A 16 -7.52 39.32 -12.31
CA ASN A 16 -7.60 38.01 -12.94
C ASN A 16 -6.26 37.26 -12.94
N ILE A 17 -5.14 37.97 -13.16
CA ILE A 17 -3.80 37.35 -13.10
C ILE A 17 -3.51 36.84 -11.68
N PHE A 18 -3.68 37.68 -10.66
CA PHE A 18 -3.46 37.26 -9.27
C PHE A 18 -4.39 36.15 -8.83
N PHE A 19 -5.67 36.21 -9.23
CA PHE A 19 -6.64 35.18 -8.91
C PHE A 19 -6.26 33.84 -9.57
N THR A 20 -5.88 33.86 -10.84
CA THR A 20 -5.43 32.66 -11.57
C THR A 20 -4.16 32.09 -10.93
N LEU A 21 -3.19 32.93 -10.57
CA LEU A 21 -1.98 32.49 -9.88
C LEU A 21 -2.27 31.90 -8.50
N TYR A 22 -3.18 32.52 -7.75
CA TYR A 22 -3.60 32.02 -6.44
C TYR A 22 -4.24 30.64 -6.57
N VAL A 23 -5.18 30.46 -7.50
CA VAL A 23 -5.81 29.15 -7.75
C VAL A 23 -4.76 28.15 -8.23
N GLY A 24 -3.93 28.52 -9.21
CA GLY A 24 -2.89 27.64 -9.77
C GLY A 24 -1.87 27.18 -8.72
N ALA A 25 -1.40 28.08 -7.87
CA ALA A 25 -0.48 27.74 -6.79
C ALA A 25 -1.12 26.81 -5.75
N ASN A 26 -2.40 27.01 -5.40
CA ASN A 26 -3.13 26.11 -4.49
C ASN A 26 -3.44 24.74 -5.11
N LEU A 27 -3.56 24.66 -6.44
CA LEU A 27 -3.77 23.38 -7.14
C LEU A 27 -2.47 22.58 -7.24
N ILE A 28 -1.33 23.22 -7.48
CA ILE A 28 -0.05 22.53 -7.66
C ILE A 28 0.60 22.24 -6.30
N GLY A 29 0.49 23.15 -5.35
CA GLY A 29 1.17 23.08 -4.06
C GLY A 29 0.29 22.63 -2.89
N GLY A 30 0.94 22.45 -1.74
CA GLY A 30 0.29 22.14 -0.47
C GLY A 30 -0.17 20.69 -0.33
N GLU A 31 -0.47 20.29 0.91
CA GLU A 31 -0.88 18.91 1.21
C GLU A 31 -2.27 18.54 0.68
N ARG A 32 -3.07 19.53 0.27
CA ARG A 32 -4.44 19.35 -0.24
C ARG A 32 -4.57 19.76 -1.71
N GLY A 33 -3.47 20.07 -2.38
CA GLY A 33 -3.44 20.35 -3.81
C GLY A 33 -3.69 19.10 -4.67
N LEU A 34 -3.94 19.30 -5.95
CA LEU A 34 -4.16 18.24 -6.94
C LEU A 34 -2.95 17.31 -7.08
N ALA A 35 -1.73 17.86 -7.09
CA ALA A 35 -0.52 17.04 -7.17
C ALA A 35 -0.44 16.07 -5.98
N SER A 36 -0.65 16.59 -4.77
CA SER A 36 -0.66 15.78 -3.55
C SER A 36 -1.79 14.75 -3.55
N PHE A 37 -2.96 15.08 -4.11
CA PHE A 37 -4.06 14.12 -4.26
C PHE A 37 -3.66 12.90 -5.09
N PHE A 38 -3.01 13.08 -6.24
CA PHE A 38 -2.59 11.96 -7.09
C PHE A 38 -1.53 11.08 -6.42
N GLU A 39 -0.55 11.69 -5.74
CA GLU A 39 0.46 10.94 -4.98
C GLU A 39 -0.18 10.14 -3.85
N LYS A 40 -1.03 10.77 -3.04
CA LYS A 40 -1.74 10.10 -1.94
C LYS A 40 -2.65 9.00 -2.43
N LYS A 41 -3.31 9.18 -3.59
CA LYS A 41 -4.14 8.14 -4.21
C LYS A 41 -3.31 6.92 -4.59
N LYS A 42 -2.10 7.11 -5.13
CA LYS A 42 -1.19 6.01 -5.45
C LYS A 42 -0.73 5.28 -4.18
N ILE A 43 -0.31 6.02 -3.16
CA ILE A 43 0.10 5.45 -1.86
C ILE A 43 -1.06 4.67 -1.23
N TYR A 44 -2.26 5.22 -1.25
CA TYR A 44 -3.46 4.55 -0.74
C TYR A 44 -3.71 3.21 -1.45
N GLN A 45 -3.61 3.16 -2.78
CA GLN A 45 -3.78 1.92 -3.53
C GLN A 45 -2.70 0.88 -3.20
N GLU A 46 -1.45 1.31 -3.01
CA GLU A 46 -0.37 0.42 -2.56
C GLU A 46 -0.64 -0.13 -1.15
N LEU A 47 -1.11 0.72 -0.23
CA LEU A 47 -1.44 0.30 1.12
C LEU A 47 -2.59 -0.71 1.14
N VAL A 48 -3.65 -0.48 0.38
CA VAL A 48 -4.79 -1.41 0.26
C VAL A 48 -4.33 -2.77 -0.28
N TYR A 49 -3.43 -2.77 -1.27
CA TYR A 49 -2.87 -4.02 -1.81
C TYR A 49 -2.03 -4.77 -0.76
N ARG A 50 -1.17 -4.05 -0.02
CA ARG A 50 -0.35 -4.64 1.05
C ARG A 50 -1.19 -5.17 2.19
N GLU A 51 -2.23 -4.44 2.59
CA GLU A 51 -3.18 -4.85 3.63
C GLU A 51 -3.82 -6.19 3.25
N LYS A 52 -4.29 -6.33 2.00
CA LYS A 52 -4.88 -7.60 1.52
C LYS A 52 -3.90 -8.77 1.61
N ILE A 53 -2.63 -8.58 1.19
CA ILE A 53 -1.62 -9.64 1.29
C ILE A 53 -1.41 -10.06 2.74
N ILE A 54 -1.25 -9.09 3.64
CA ILE A 54 -1.02 -9.36 5.06
C ILE A 54 -2.23 -10.08 5.68
N ASP A 55 -3.44 -9.68 5.32
CA ASP A 55 -4.66 -10.35 5.77
C ASP A 55 -4.74 -11.80 5.28
N ASP A 56 -4.41 -12.07 4.02
CA ASP A 56 -4.37 -13.42 3.47
C ASP A 56 -3.32 -14.29 4.19
N GLU A 57 -2.12 -13.74 4.44
CA GLU A 57 -1.06 -14.40 5.22
C GLU A 57 -1.50 -14.68 6.67
N LEU A 58 -2.17 -13.71 7.30
CA LEU A 58 -2.67 -13.83 8.66
C LEU A 58 -3.77 -14.90 8.75
N GLN A 59 -4.68 -14.97 7.78
CA GLN A 59 -5.73 -15.99 7.73
C GLN A 59 -5.12 -17.39 7.55
N ASN A 60 -4.13 -17.53 6.65
CA ASN A 60 -3.41 -18.78 6.49
C ASN A 60 -2.70 -19.20 7.78
N LEU A 61 -2.03 -18.27 8.47
CA LEU A 61 -1.37 -18.56 9.74
C LEU A 61 -2.37 -18.97 10.82
N LYS A 62 -3.49 -18.25 10.96
CA LYS A 62 -4.58 -18.61 11.89
C LYS A 62 -5.14 -19.99 11.60
N HIS A 63 -5.31 -20.34 10.32
CA HIS A 63 -5.76 -21.66 9.91
C HIS A 63 -4.77 -22.75 10.35
N LYS A 64 -3.46 -22.56 10.10
CA LYS A 64 -2.41 -23.49 10.56
C LYS A 64 -2.38 -23.64 12.08
N ILE A 65 -2.47 -22.54 12.82
CA ILE A 65 -2.55 -22.56 14.29
C ILE A 65 -3.77 -23.37 14.73
N ARG A 66 -4.93 -23.16 14.11
CA ARG A 66 -6.16 -23.92 14.42
C ARG A 66 -5.99 -25.42 14.20
N LEU A 67 -5.34 -25.84 13.11
CA LEU A 67 -5.06 -27.26 12.85
C LEU A 67 -4.20 -27.88 13.96
N ILE A 68 -3.16 -27.15 14.41
CA ILE A 68 -2.31 -27.58 15.53
C ILE A 68 -3.13 -27.64 16.83
N SER A 69 -3.89 -26.59 17.15
CA SER A 69 -4.68 -26.53 18.39
C SER A 69 -5.76 -27.59 18.46
N ASN A 70 -6.30 -28.02 17.32
CA ASN A 70 -7.29 -29.08 17.24
C ASN A 70 -6.67 -30.48 17.22
N ASN A 71 -5.33 -30.61 17.31
CA ASN A 71 -4.60 -31.86 17.13
C ASN A 71 -4.99 -32.60 15.84
N ASP A 72 -5.08 -31.87 14.72
CA ASP A 72 -5.31 -32.47 13.41
C ASP A 72 -4.14 -33.43 13.08
N LEU A 73 -4.41 -34.74 13.09
CA LEU A 73 -3.38 -35.77 13.02
C LEU A 73 -2.62 -35.75 11.69
N ASP A 74 -3.33 -35.52 10.58
CA ASP A 74 -2.74 -35.47 9.24
C ASP A 74 -1.82 -34.25 9.10
N TYR A 75 -2.27 -33.09 9.60
CA TYR A 75 -1.45 -31.88 9.58
C TYR A 75 -0.21 -31.99 10.47
N LEU A 76 -0.34 -32.60 11.66
CA LEU A 76 0.78 -32.83 12.57
C LEU A 76 1.79 -33.85 12.00
N ASP A 77 1.33 -34.96 11.41
CA ASP A 77 2.20 -35.94 10.75
C ASP A 77 2.97 -35.29 9.59
N MET A 78 2.27 -34.53 8.73
CA MET A 78 2.90 -33.76 7.66
C MET A 78 3.98 -32.81 8.21
N LEU A 79 3.68 -32.09 9.30
CA LEU A 79 4.63 -31.15 9.91
C LEU A 79 5.85 -31.88 10.49
N TYR A 80 5.68 -33.02 11.16
CA TYR A 80 6.78 -33.83 11.67
C TYR A 80 7.65 -34.38 10.55
N ARG A 81 7.05 -34.87 9.46
CA ARG A 81 7.79 -35.32 8.27
C ARG A 81 8.56 -34.18 7.62
N GLU A 82 7.96 -33.00 7.45
CA GLU A 82 8.61 -31.84 6.84
C GLU A 82 9.76 -31.31 7.70
N LYS A 83 9.54 -31.09 9.00
CA LYS A 83 10.51 -30.43 9.88
C LYS A 83 11.58 -31.36 10.42
N LEU A 84 11.22 -32.60 10.74
CA LEU A 84 12.13 -33.55 11.37
C LEU A 84 12.67 -34.59 10.38
N ARG A 85 12.20 -34.57 9.12
CA ARG A 85 12.49 -35.64 8.14
C ARG A 85 12.19 -37.01 8.72
N TYR A 86 11.05 -37.09 9.41
CA TYR A 86 10.57 -38.31 10.01
C TYR A 86 10.01 -39.25 8.93
N GLY A 87 10.31 -40.54 9.04
CA GLY A 87 9.79 -41.60 8.18
C GLY A 87 9.40 -42.79 9.04
N THR A 88 8.54 -43.65 8.51
CA THR A 88 8.15 -44.88 9.19
C THR A 88 9.20 -45.99 8.99
N LYS A 89 9.09 -47.07 9.76
CA LYS A 89 10.12 -48.12 9.90
C LYS A 89 10.61 -48.71 8.57
N ASP A 90 9.75 -48.71 7.55
CA ASP A 90 10.02 -49.31 6.24
C ASP A 90 10.12 -48.28 5.11
N GLU A 91 10.14 -46.98 5.43
CA GLU A 91 10.27 -45.89 4.46
C GLU A 91 11.74 -45.49 4.23
N ILE A 92 12.13 -45.30 2.97
CA ILE A 92 13.44 -44.75 2.60
C ILE A 92 13.28 -43.27 2.24
N ILE A 93 13.92 -42.38 3.02
CA ILE A 93 13.90 -40.94 2.75
C ILE A 93 15.04 -40.58 1.80
N ILE A 94 14.69 -40.13 0.60
CA ILE A 94 15.65 -39.71 -0.43
C ILE A 94 15.66 -38.18 -0.51
N ARG A 95 16.82 -37.57 -0.25
CA ARG A 95 17.02 -36.13 -0.48
C ARG A 95 17.49 -35.93 -1.92
N LEU A 96 16.61 -35.37 -2.75
CA LEU A 96 17.00 -34.89 -4.07
C LEU A 96 17.77 -33.58 -3.91
N LYS A 97 18.89 -33.48 -4.64
CA LYS A 97 19.84 -32.36 -4.57
C LYS A 97 19.39 -31.21 -5.45
#